data_AF-A0A1B0G2K4-F1
#
_entry.id   AF-A0A1B0G2K4-F1
#
_cell.length_a   1.000
_cell.length_b   1.000
_cell.length_c   1.000
_cell.angle_alpha   90.00
_cell.angle_beta   90.00
_cell.angle_gamma   90.00
#
_symmetry.space_group_name_H-M   'P 1'
#
loop_
_entity.id
_entity.type
_entity.pdbx_description
1 polymer ?
#
loop_
_entity_poly.entity_id
_entity_poly.type
_entity_poly.pdbx_seq_one_letter_code
_entity_poly.pdbx_strand_id
1 'polypeptide(L)'
;MQQKLLKIAKAVLGDKLFEMLMKSTFYGHFVAGEDRWKIIPTLERLRSFGVKPILDYSVEEDISQEEAEKREVEASTSTSSFVNKEDALPQYQVDKTFADRRYKVNSARTYFYLNEATCERNMEVFIKCLEAVAGATFGTGITAIKLTALGRPQLLLQLSEVISRARQYFEELVGGDGNVLNYHKTINDLEKYYVSLGIDNKEVKNFLKNVTSDKEGILHLFPWTGIVNDEFQLSDTFRVPDPKTGQMRRLISQIPPKEEEMFRNMIRRLNTIVKTAEELDVRIMVDAEQTYFQPAISRITLEMMRKYNKDKAIVFNTYQCYLREAFREVTTDLEQAKRQNFYFGAKLVRGAYMEQERARAEALGYPDPINPNFDATTESYHKTLTECLRRIKILKDCGEDAKKIGIMVASHNEDTVRYAIQKMKEIGISPEDKVICFGQLLGMCDYITFPLGQSGYSAYKYIPYGPVQEVLPYLSRRAQENKGVLKKIQKEKRLLLAEIFRRMRTGQLFYKPKGNYVPI
;
A
#
# COMPACT_ATOMS: atom_id res chain seq x y z
N MET A 1 -16.21 6.43 -25.22
CA MET A 1 -16.63 7.73 -25.81
C MET A 1 -15.62 8.84 -25.52
N GLN A 2 -15.20 9.08 -24.26
CA GLN A 2 -14.25 10.15 -23.91
C GLN A 2 -12.81 9.97 -24.44
N GLN A 3 -12.22 8.76 -24.37
CA GLN A 3 -10.88 8.53 -24.95
C GLN A 3 -10.83 8.79 -26.46
N LYS A 4 -11.88 8.40 -27.21
CA LYS A 4 -12.00 8.73 -28.64
C LYS A 4 -12.06 10.25 -28.85
N LEU A 5 -12.81 10.96 -28.01
CA LEU A 5 -12.89 12.42 -28.01
C LEU A 5 -11.54 13.10 -27.72
N LEU A 6 -10.77 12.59 -26.75
CA LEU A 6 -9.42 13.08 -26.46
C LEU A 6 -8.45 12.82 -27.62
N LYS A 7 -8.53 11.63 -28.26
CA LYS A 7 -7.72 11.32 -29.44
C LYS A 7 -8.07 12.21 -30.63
N ILE A 8 -9.36 12.48 -30.87
CA ILE A 8 -9.83 13.41 -31.91
C ILE A 8 -9.38 14.84 -31.59
N ALA A 9 -9.58 15.32 -30.36
CA ALA A 9 -9.15 16.64 -29.95
C ALA A 9 -7.64 16.83 -30.12
N LYS A 10 -6.83 15.82 -29.76
CA LYS A 10 -5.39 15.81 -30.00
C LYS A 10 -5.05 15.87 -31.48
N ALA A 11 -5.71 15.05 -32.31
CA ALA A 11 -5.49 15.03 -33.76
C ALA A 11 -5.83 16.37 -34.44
N VAL A 12 -6.83 17.09 -33.93
CA VAL A 12 -7.28 18.38 -34.46
C VAL A 12 -6.43 19.55 -33.95
N LEU A 13 -6.12 19.59 -32.65
CA LEU A 13 -5.43 20.71 -32.02
C LEU A 13 -3.90 20.61 -32.14
N GLY A 14 -3.37 19.41 -32.38
CA GLY A 14 -1.95 19.11 -32.24
C GLY A 14 -1.49 19.06 -30.77
N ASP A 15 -0.30 18.51 -30.53
CA ASP A 15 0.18 18.19 -29.18
C ASP A 15 0.27 19.42 -28.26
N LYS A 16 0.86 20.52 -28.74
CA LYS A 16 1.09 21.72 -27.92
C LYS A 16 -0.20 22.38 -27.44
N LEU A 17 -1.17 22.58 -28.34
CA LEU A 17 -2.43 23.24 -28.00
C LEU A 17 -3.31 22.33 -27.17
N PHE A 18 -3.30 21.03 -27.46
CA PHE A 18 -3.98 20.03 -26.64
C PHE A 18 -3.45 20.02 -25.20
N GLU A 19 -2.12 19.97 -25.01
CA GLU A 19 -1.52 20.01 -23.67
C GLU A 19 -1.82 21.29 -22.92
N MET A 20 -1.78 22.45 -23.59
CA MET A 20 -2.15 23.73 -22.98
C MET A 20 -3.62 23.72 -22.51
N LEU A 21 -4.53 23.24 -23.36
CA LEU A 21 -5.95 23.13 -23.02
C LEU A 21 -6.16 22.17 -21.87
N MET A 22 -5.51 20.99 -21.88
CA MET A 22 -5.60 20.04 -20.79
C MET A 22 -5.13 20.66 -19.47
N LYS A 23 -4.00 21.37 -19.45
CA LYS A 23 -3.50 22.07 -18.27
C LYS A 23 -4.47 23.12 -17.72
N SER A 24 -5.29 23.74 -18.56
CA SER A 24 -6.33 24.68 -18.14
C SER A 24 -7.64 24.00 -17.70
N THR A 25 -7.74 22.68 -17.76
CA THR A 25 -8.94 21.90 -17.40
C THR A 25 -8.73 21.06 -16.14
N PHE A 26 -9.51 19.99 -15.98
CA PHE A 26 -9.42 19.06 -14.86
C PHE A 26 -8.00 18.50 -14.65
N TYR A 27 -7.21 18.34 -15.72
CA TYR A 27 -5.84 17.83 -15.58
C TYR A 27 -4.99 18.73 -14.67
N GLY A 28 -4.97 20.05 -14.90
CA GLY A 28 -4.21 20.98 -14.06
C GLY A 28 -4.74 21.13 -12.63
N HIS A 29 -5.94 20.61 -12.36
CA HIS A 29 -6.52 20.56 -11.01
C HIS A 29 -6.05 19.34 -10.19
N PHE A 30 -5.80 18.20 -10.86
CA PHE A 30 -5.42 16.94 -10.21
C PHE A 30 -3.94 16.56 -10.37
N VAL A 31 -3.21 17.20 -11.30
CA VAL A 31 -1.79 16.93 -11.57
C VAL A 31 -1.00 18.21 -11.36
N ALA A 32 0.07 18.12 -10.56
CA ALA A 32 0.84 19.30 -10.17
C ALA A 32 1.77 19.82 -11.27
N GLY A 33 2.18 18.96 -12.21
CA GLY A 33 3.15 19.31 -13.24
C GLY A 33 3.67 18.08 -13.99
N GLU A 34 4.48 18.32 -15.01
CA GLU A 34 4.99 17.25 -15.90
C GLU A 34 6.29 16.63 -15.39
N ASP A 35 7.03 17.36 -14.57
CA ASP A 35 8.37 17.00 -14.12
C ASP A 35 8.66 17.61 -12.75
N ARG A 36 9.80 17.23 -12.16
CA ARG A 36 10.23 17.66 -10.83
C ARG A 36 10.38 19.17 -10.65
N TRP A 37 10.57 19.93 -11.73
CA TRP A 37 10.72 21.37 -11.69
C TRP A 37 9.36 22.07 -11.78
N LYS A 38 8.48 21.58 -12.66
CA LYS A 38 7.15 22.16 -12.87
C LYS A 38 6.19 21.92 -11.71
N ILE A 39 6.47 20.95 -10.82
CA ILE A 39 5.66 20.76 -9.60
C ILE A 39 5.98 21.79 -8.50
N ILE A 40 7.15 22.44 -8.51
CA ILE A 40 7.62 23.32 -7.43
C ILE A 40 6.59 24.38 -7.01
N PRO A 41 5.96 25.14 -7.93
CA PRO A 41 4.97 26.16 -7.53
C PRO A 41 3.77 25.58 -6.78
N THR A 42 3.34 24.37 -7.14
CA THR A 42 2.27 23.66 -6.44
C THR A 42 2.72 23.25 -5.03
N LEU A 43 3.95 22.75 -4.91
CA LEU A 43 4.54 22.34 -3.62
C LEU A 43 4.72 23.53 -2.67
N GLU A 44 5.27 24.64 -3.16
CA GLU A 44 5.43 25.88 -2.39
C GLU A 44 4.08 26.42 -1.91
N ARG A 45 3.07 26.41 -2.79
CA ARG A 45 1.71 26.81 -2.42
C ARG A 45 1.17 25.92 -1.30
N LEU A 46 1.22 24.60 -1.43
CA LEU A 46 0.75 23.67 -0.39
C LEU A 46 1.48 23.91 0.92
N ARG A 47 2.81 24.07 0.87
CA ARG A 47 3.65 24.34 2.03
C ARG A 47 3.27 25.62 2.74
N SER A 48 2.91 26.69 2.02
CA SER A 48 2.43 27.94 2.64
C SER A 48 1.17 27.74 3.50
N PHE A 49 0.41 26.66 3.27
CA PHE A 49 -0.74 26.28 4.08
C PHE A 49 -0.44 25.19 5.14
N GLY A 50 0.82 24.80 5.33
CA GLY A 50 1.20 23.71 6.24
C GLY A 50 0.91 22.32 5.67
N VAL A 51 0.76 22.21 4.34
CA VAL A 51 0.46 20.95 3.66
C VAL A 51 1.69 20.42 2.96
N LYS A 52 2.03 19.17 3.23
CA LYS A 52 3.20 18.47 2.69
C LYS A 52 2.81 17.59 1.50
N PRO A 53 3.74 17.24 0.60
CA PRO A 53 3.43 16.37 -0.53
C PRO A 53 3.70 14.89 -0.23
N ILE A 54 2.88 14.04 -0.84
CA ILE A 54 3.19 12.64 -1.14
C ILE A 54 3.32 12.60 -2.67
N LEU A 55 4.54 12.51 -3.21
CA LEU A 55 4.75 12.50 -4.65
C LEU A 55 4.48 11.10 -5.23
N ASP A 56 3.75 11.10 -6.34
CA ASP A 56 3.49 9.93 -7.18
C ASP A 56 3.76 10.30 -8.63
N TYR A 57 4.79 9.67 -9.22
CA TYR A 57 5.07 9.83 -10.64
C TYR A 57 4.09 9.00 -11.46
N SER A 58 2.92 9.55 -11.80
CA SER A 58 1.72 8.81 -12.23
C SER A 58 1.68 8.38 -13.69
N VAL A 59 2.84 8.09 -14.30
CA VAL A 59 2.93 7.62 -15.70
C VAL A 59 2.32 6.24 -15.85
N GLU A 60 1.29 6.10 -16.68
CA GLU A 60 0.67 4.79 -16.94
C GLU A 60 0.72 4.47 -18.42
N GLU A 61 1.10 3.23 -18.74
CA GLU A 61 1.12 2.77 -20.13
C GLU A 61 -0.33 2.71 -20.68
N ASP A 62 -0.58 3.41 -21.78
CA ASP A 62 -1.85 3.34 -22.53
C ASP A 62 -1.87 2.09 -23.43
N ILE A 63 -1.92 0.91 -22.81
CA ILE A 63 -2.04 -0.38 -23.51
C ILE A 63 -3.50 -0.83 -23.60
N SER A 64 -3.82 -1.53 -24.69
CA SER A 64 -5.14 -2.14 -24.90
C SER A 64 -5.48 -3.17 -23.81
N GLN A 65 -6.77 -3.49 -23.64
CA GLN A 65 -7.19 -4.53 -22.70
C GLN A 65 -6.59 -5.89 -23.07
N GLU A 66 -6.63 -6.27 -24.34
CA GLU A 66 -6.08 -7.55 -24.83
C GLU A 66 -4.57 -7.66 -24.57
N GLU A 67 -3.83 -6.57 -24.78
CA GLU A 67 -2.40 -6.51 -24.50
C GLU A 67 -2.10 -6.59 -23.00
N ALA A 68 -2.89 -5.89 -22.17
CA ALA A 68 -2.78 -5.97 -20.72
C ALA A 68 -3.04 -7.38 -20.20
N GLU A 69 -4.11 -8.04 -20.67
CA GLU A 69 -4.44 -9.42 -20.33
C GLU A 69 -3.31 -10.37 -20.73
N LYS A 70 -2.80 -10.24 -21.96
CA LYS A 70 -1.69 -11.07 -22.45
C LYS A 70 -0.45 -10.90 -21.57
N ARG A 71 -0.01 -9.66 -21.33
CA ARG A 71 1.18 -9.37 -20.52
C ARG A 71 1.01 -9.86 -19.08
N GLU A 72 -0.15 -9.65 -18.46
CA GLU A 72 -0.37 -10.08 -17.08
C GLU A 72 -0.41 -11.61 -16.97
N VAL A 73 -1.06 -12.32 -17.89
CA VAL A 73 -1.06 -13.80 -17.90
C VAL A 73 0.36 -14.34 -18.06
N GLU A 74 1.12 -13.82 -19.04
CA GLU A 74 2.51 -14.22 -19.24
C GLU A 74 3.39 -13.89 -18.02
N ALA A 75 3.16 -12.74 -17.39
CA ALA A 75 3.93 -12.29 -16.24
C ALA A 75 3.52 -12.98 -14.93
N SER A 76 2.31 -13.52 -14.82
CA SER A 76 1.78 -14.17 -13.61
C SER A 76 1.86 -15.69 -13.64
N THR A 77 2.25 -16.29 -14.77
CA THR A 77 2.35 -17.75 -14.93
C THR A 77 3.80 -18.21 -14.77
N SER A 78 4.06 -19.15 -13.85
CA SER A 78 5.39 -19.76 -13.70
C SER A 78 5.76 -20.59 -14.93
N THR A 79 7.06 -20.65 -15.23
CA THR A 79 7.62 -21.56 -16.24
C THR A 79 7.64 -23.02 -15.77
N SER A 80 7.43 -23.27 -14.47
CA SER A 80 7.34 -24.61 -13.90
C SER A 80 5.92 -25.19 -14.03
N SER A 81 5.82 -26.43 -14.53
CA SER A 81 4.57 -27.16 -14.77
C SER A 81 4.01 -27.89 -13.54
N PHE A 82 4.72 -27.86 -12.40
CA PHE A 82 4.35 -28.59 -11.19
C PHE A 82 3.43 -27.76 -10.29
N VAL A 83 2.19 -27.55 -10.72
CA VAL A 83 1.10 -27.22 -9.80
C VAL A 83 0.18 -28.43 -9.75
N ASN A 84 0.19 -29.16 -8.64
CA ASN A 84 -0.90 -30.08 -8.33
C ASN A 84 -2.17 -29.22 -8.23
N LYS A 85 -2.99 -29.21 -9.28
CA LYS A 85 -4.19 -28.37 -9.36
C LYS A 85 -5.20 -28.70 -8.25
N GLU A 86 -5.15 -29.89 -7.69
CA GLU A 86 -6.03 -30.33 -6.60
C GLU A 86 -5.75 -29.63 -5.25
N ASP A 87 -4.53 -29.09 -5.04
CA ASP A 87 -4.13 -28.40 -3.80
C ASP A 87 -3.96 -26.87 -3.97
N ALA A 88 -4.31 -26.31 -5.14
CA ALA A 88 -4.09 -24.90 -5.44
C ALA A 88 -5.23 -24.04 -4.87
N LEU A 89 -4.89 -23.03 -4.06
CA LEU A 89 -5.88 -22.12 -3.49
C LEU A 89 -6.49 -21.24 -4.60
N PRO A 90 -7.84 -21.26 -4.82
CA PRO A 90 -8.47 -20.56 -5.95
C PRO A 90 -8.13 -19.06 -6.02
N GLN A 91 -7.99 -18.40 -4.87
CA GLN A 91 -7.64 -16.98 -4.77
C GLN A 91 -6.33 -16.62 -5.47
N TYR A 92 -5.34 -17.52 -5.45
CA TYR A 92 -3.99 -17.30 -5.99
C TYR A 92 -3.80 -17.85 -7.40
N GLN A 93 -4.87 -18.29 -8.08
CA GLN A 93 -4.80 -18.75 -9.46
C GLN A 93 -4.93 -17.60 -10.45
N VAL A 94 -4.19 -17.66 -11.55
CA VAL A 94 -4.30 -16.68 -12.64
C VAL A 94 -5.60 -16.92 -13.39
N ASP A 95 -6.44 -15.90 -13.48
CA ASP A 95 -7.69 -15.94 -14.26
C ASP A 95 -7.65 -14.90 -15.36
N LYS A 96 -7.92 -15.33 -16.60
CA LYS A 96 -7.83 -14.45 -17.77
C LYS A 96 -8.82 -13.29 -17.71
N THR A 97 -10.01 -13.51 -17.16
CA THR A 97 -11.07 -12.49 -17.01
C THR A 97 -10.62 -11.33 -16.13
N PHE A 98 -9.75 -11.60 -15.16
CA PHE A 98 -9.23 -10.61 -14.22
C PHE A 98 -7.75 -10.26 -14.47
N ALA A 99 -7.18 -10.71 -15.60
CA ALA A 99 -5.79 -10.46 -15.95
C ALA A 99 -5.54 -8.99 -16.28
N ASP A 100 -6.48 -8.27 -16.89
CA ASP A 100 -6.40 -6.81 -16.86
C ASP A 100 -6.71 -6.34 -15.43
N ARG A 101 -5.65 -6.08 -14.67
CA ARG A 101 -5.75 -5.60 -13.29
C ARG A 101 -6.45 -4.24 -13.15
N ARG A 102 -6.74 -3.55 -14.27
CA ARG A 102 -7.54 -2.32 -14.32
C ARG A 102 -9.06 -2.60 -14.39
N TYR A 103 -9.48 -3.86 -14.59
CA TYR A 103 -10.89 -4.23 -14.67
C TYR A 103 -11.64 -3.87 -13.38
N LYS A 104 -12.66 -3.00 -13.50
CA LYS A 104 -13.39 -2.39 -12.36
C LYS A 104 -12.49 -1.72 -11.31
N VAL A 105 -11.27 -1.32 -11.71
CA VAL A 105 -10.32 -0.60 -10.87
C VAL A 105 -10.07 0.76 -11.49
N ASN A 106 -10.78 1.74 -10.96
CA ASN A 106 -10.62 3.12 -11.38
C ASN A 106 -9.59 3.86 -10.53
N SER A 107 -9.18 3.25 -9.40
CA SER A 107 -8.52 3.92 -8.28
C SER A 107 -7.07 3.77 -8.01
N ALA A 108 -6.51 2.72 -8.57
CA ALA A 108 -5.11 2.47 -8.49
C ALA A 108 -4.51 2.61 -9.89
N ARG A 109 -3.25 3.04 -9.88
CA ARG A 109 -2.36 2.84 -11.01
C ARG A 109 -1.91 1.38 -11.04
N THR A 110 -1.76 0.87 -12.26
CA THR A 110 -1.33 -0.51 -12.53
C THR A 110 -0.03 -0.48 -13.31
N TYR A 111 0.92 -1.34 -12.92
CA TYR A 111 2.15 -1.59 -13.67
C TYR A 111 2.08 -2.96 -14.32
N PHE A 112 2.31 -3.04 -15.62
CA PHE A 112 2.43 -4.33 -16.29
C PHE A 112 3.90 -4.67 -16.45
N TYR A 113 4.27 -5.88 -16.02
CA TYR A 113 5.65 -6.35 -16.19
C TYR A 113 5.95 -6.58 -17.66
N LEU A 114 7.06 -6.03 -18.13
CA LEU A 114 7.58 -6.24 -19.48
C LEU A 114 8.88 -7.04 -19.44
N ASN A 115 9.85 -6.56 -18.66
CA ASN A 115 11.14 -7.19 -18.43
C ASN A 115 11.86 -6.50 -17.25
N GLU A 116 13.00 -7.07 -16.84
CA GLU A 116 13.84 -6.51 -15.76
C GLU A 116 14.31 -5.07 -16.04
N ALA A 117 14.59 -4.70 -17.30
CA ALA A 117 15.04 -3.35 -17.63
C ALA A 117 13.94 -2.29 -17.40
N THR A 118 12.66 -2.64 -17.57
CA THR A 118 11.54 -1.78 -17.17
C THR A 118 11.48 -1.62 -15.65
N CYS A 119 11.75 -2.68 -14.88
CA CYS A 119 11.82 -2.59 -13.42
C CYS A 119 12.98 -1.72 -12.93
N GLU A 120 14.15 -1.74 -13.59
CA GLU A 120 15.26 -0.81 -13.31
C GLU A 120 14.85 0.64 -13.59
N ARG A 121 14.21 0.91 -14.72
CA ARG A 121 13.69 2.26 -15.04
C ARG A 121 12.68 2.76 -14.01
N ASN A 122 11.78 1.88 -13.53
CA ASN A 122 10.84 2.21 -12.47
C ASN A 122 11.57 2.55 -11.15
N MET A 123 12.62 1.79 -10.81
CA MET A 123 13.46 2.09 -9.64
C MET A 123 14.11 3.48 -9.75
N GLU A 124 14.71 3.81 -10.89
CA GLU A 124 15.30 5.13 -11.13
C GLU A 124 14.28 6.26 -11.00
N VAL A 125 13.05 6.04 -11.48
CA VAL A 125 11.94 6.99 -11.33
C VAL A 125 11.60 7.20 -9.85
N PHE A 126 11.51 6.13 -9.05
CA PHE A 126 11.27 6.27 -7.61
C PHE A 126 12.40 7.00 -6.89
N ILE A 127 13.66 6.77 -7.27
CA ILE A 127 14.81 7.52 -6.74
C ILE A 127 14.69 9.01 -7.09
N LYS A 128 14.37 9.35 -8.35
CA LYS A 128 14.13 10.74 -8.76
C LYS A 128 12.98 11.40 -7.99
N CYS A 129 11.92 10.65 -7.66
CA CYS A 129 10.86 11.13 -6.76
C CYS A 129 11.41 11.46 -5.38
N LEU A 130 12.23 10.59 -4.78
CA LEU A 130 12.83 10.82 -3.47
C LEU A 130 13.69 12.09 -3.46
N GLU A 131 14.54 12.27 -4.48
CA GLU A 131 15.35 13.48 -4.65
C GLU A 131 14.48 14.75 -4.78
N ALA A 132 13.40 14.67 -5.56
CA ALA A 132 12.46 15.78 -5.74
C ALA A 132 11.76 16.13 -4.42
N VAL A 133 11.35 15.13 -3.63
CA VAL A 133 10.79 15.34 -2.30
C VAL A 133 11.81 15.98 -1.37
N ALA A 134 13.04 15.45 -1.33
CA ALA A 134 14.09 15.94 -0.46
C ALA A 134 14.37 17.43 -0.73
N GLY A 135 14.54 17.81 -2.00
CA GLY A 135 14.79 19.19 -2.41
C GLY A 135 13.61 20.14 -2.18
N ALA A 136 12.37 19.71 -2.41
CA ALA A 136 11.20 20.59 -2.31
C ALA A 136 10.64 20.73 -0.88
N THR A 137 10.87 19.75 -0.01
CA THR A 137 10.19 19.65 1.29
C THR A 137 11.13 19.61 2.48
N PHE A 138 12.44 19.70 2.25
CA PHE A 138 13.48 19.60 3.29
C PHE A 138 13.28 18.34 4.14
N GLY A 139 13.08 17.18 3.50
CA GLY A 139 12.91 15.87 4.16
C GLY A 139 11.51 15.60 4.75
N THR A 140 10.55 16.52 4.65
CA THR A 140 9.25 16.30 5.32
C THR A 140 8.19 15.58 4.48
N GLY A 141 8.42 15.39 3.18
CA GLY A 141 7.48 14.72 2.27
C GLY A 141 7.60 13.20 2.25
N ILE A 142 6.82 12.59 1.35
CA ILE A 142 6.70 11.14 1.21
C ILE A 142 6.73 10.77 -0.28
N THR A 143 7.28 9.61 -0.62
CA THR A 143 7.15 9.01 -1.96
C THR A 143 6.32 7.72 -1.89
N ALA A 144 5.36 7.56 -2.80
CA ALA A 144 4.58 6.32 -2.90
C ALA A 144 5.22 5.36 -3.93
N ILE A 145 5.27 4.07 -3.60
CA ILE A 145 5.81 3.02 -4.49
C ILE A 145 4.88 1.82 -4.56
N LYS A 146 4.95 1.05 -5.65
CA LYS A 146 4.22 -0.22 -5.83
C LYS A 146 5.20 -1.35 -6.06
N LEU A 147 4.95 -2.50 -5.44
CA LEU A 147 5.89 -3.61 -5.50
C LEU A 147 5.82 -4.32 -6.87
N THR A 148 4.65 -4.35 -7.50
CA THR A 148 4.51 -4.86 -8.88
C THR A 148 5.23 -4.01 -9.93
N ALA A 149 5.69 -2.80 -9.59
CA ALA A 149 6.56 -2.00 -10.47
C ALA A 149 8.02 -2.49 -10.49
N LEU A 150 8.44 -3.25 -9.47
CA LEU A 150 9.84 -3.60 -9.22
C LEU A 150 10.19 -5.04 -9.58
N GLY A 151 9.21 -5.86 -9.93
CA GLY A 151 9.44 -7.26 -10.27
C GLY A 151 8.24 -7.93 -10.90
N ARG A 152 8.42 -9.21 -11.22
CA ARG A 152 7.41 -10.04 -11.88
C ARG A 152 6.26 -10.39 -10.92
N PRO A 153 4.98 -10.07 -11.24
CA PRO A 153 3.82 -10.30 -10.36
C PRO A 153 3.62 -11.74 -9.90
N GLN A 154 3.96 -12.73 -10.75
CA GLN A 154 3.94 -14.16 -10.39
C GLN A 154 4.64 -14.45 -9.06
N LEU A 155 5.76 -13.79 -8.79
CA LEU A 155 6.55 -14.05 -7.58
C LEU A 155 5.81 -13.59 -6.32
N LEU A 156 5.09 -12.47 -6.40
CA LEU A 156 4.24 -11.97 -5.33
C LEU A 156 3.00 -12.86 -5.14
N LEU A 157 2.45 -13.39 -6.24
CA LEU A 157 1.33 -14.34 -6.20
C LEU A 157 1.71 -15.62 -5.47
N GLN A 158 2.81 -16.26 -5.89
CA GLN A 158 3.33 -17.48 -5.27
C GLN A 158 3.70 -17.26 -3.81
N LEU A 159 4.38 -16.16 -3.49
CA LEU A 159 4.75 -15.87 -2.11
C LEU A 159 3.52 -15.59 -1.23
N SER A 160 2.49 -14.96 -1.78
CA SER A 160 1.23 -14.76 -1.05
C SER A 160 0.52 -16.09 -0.80
N GLU A 161 0.55 -17.00 -1.77
CA GLU A 161 0.03 -18.36 -1.61
C GLU A 161 0.77 -19.13 -0.50
N VAL A 162 2.12 -19.06 -0.46
CA VAL A 162 2.92 -19.64 0.64
C VAL A 162 2.41 -19.11 1.98
N ILE A 163 2.29 -17.79 2.10
CA ILE A 163 1.94 -17.14 3.37
C ILE A 163 0.55 -17.58 3.80
N SER A 164 -0.41 -17.67 2.87
CA SER A 164 -1.75 -18.16 3.17
C SER A 164 -1.78 -19.64 3.57
N ARG A 165 -1.08 -20.51 2.84
CA ARG A 165 -0.99 -21.94 3.20
C ARG A 165 -0.33 -22.14 4.56
N ALA A 166 0.69 -21.35 4.85
CA ALA A 166 1.37 -21.36 6.13
C ALA A 166 0.45 -20.93 7.28
N ARG A 167 -0.41 -19.93 7.06
CA ARG A 167 -1.43 -19.50 8.02
C ARG A 167 -2.47 -20.62 8.26
N GLN A 168 -3.06 -21.16 7.20
CA GLN A 168 -4.02 -22.29 7.27
C GLN A 168 -3.42 -23.49 8.00
N TYR A 169 -2.17 -23.81 7.70
CA TYR A 169 -1.46 -24.89 8.37
C TYR A 169 -1.36 -24.66 9.87
N PHE A 170 -1.03 -23.47 10.34
CA PHE A 170 -1.01 -23.19 11.77
C PHE A 170 -2.39 -23.20 12.43
N GLU A 171 -3.42 -22.74 11.73
CA GLU A 171 -4.81 -22.82 12.20
C GLU A 171 -5.21 -24.28 12.44
N GLU A 172 -4.87 -25.18 11.51
CA GLU A 172 -5.07 -26.63 11.63
C GLU A 172 -4.25 -27.25 12.76
N LEU A 173 -2.99 -26.84 12.92
CA LEU A 173 -2.08 -27.39 13.94
C LEU A 173 -2.44 -26.93 15.36
N VAL A 174 -2.87 -25.69 15.55
CA VAL A 174 -2.92 -25.05 16.88
C VAL A 174 -4.35 -24.82 17.37
N GLY A 175 -5.34 -24.86 16.47
CA GLY A 175 -6.72 -24.54 16.77
C GLY A 175 -6.93 -23.04 16.96
N GLY A 176 -7.90 -22.49 16.23
CA GLY A 176 -8.24 -21.07 16.24
C GLY A 176 -8.08 -20.43 14.87
N ASP A 177 -8.74 -19.31 14.69
CA ASP A 177 -8.82 -18.59 13.41
C ASP A 177 -7.59 -17.65 13.27
N GLY A 178 -6.84 -17.70 12.15
CA GLY A 178 -5.85 -16.75 11.55
C GLY A 178 -4.35 -16.70 11.96
N ASN A 179 -3.68 -15.55 11.71
CA ASN A 179 -2.21 -15.36 11.68
C ASN A 179 -1.37 -16.01 12.80
N VAL A 180 -0.31 -16.69 12.36
CA VAL A 180 0.77 -17.37 13.10
C VAL A 180 1.28 -16.62 14.34
N LEU A 181 1.36 -15.30 14.27
CA LEU A 181 2.04 -14.46 15.28
C LEU A 181 1.21 -14.22 16.55
N ASN A 182 -0.08 -14.54 16.54
CA ASN A 182 -0.96 -14.37 17.71
C ASN A 182 -0.91 -15.56 18.67
N TYR A 183 -0.26 -16.66 18.30
CA TYR A 183 -0.09 -17.81 19.16
C TYR A 183 1.25 -17.68 19.89
N HIS A 184 1.22 -17.38 21.20
CA HIS A 184 2.36 -17.56 22.11
C HIS A 184 2.62 -19.06 22.30
N LYS A 185 2.99 -19.74 21.21
CA LYS A 185 3.28 -21.16 21.18
C LYS A 185 4.74 -21.33 20.85
N THR A 186 5.41 -22.12 21.69
CA THR A 186 6.84 -22.40 21.63
C THR A 186 7.10 -23.59 20.72
N ILE A 187 8.38 -23.83 20.37
CA ILE A 187 8.78 -25.04 19.63
C ILE A 187 8.28 -26.31 20.35
N ASN A 188 8.28 -26.29 21.68
CA ASN A 188 7.79 -27.38 22.52
C ASN A 188 6.29 -27.66 22.34
N ASP A 189 5.49 -26.66 22.00
CA ASP A 189 4.05 -26.86 21.73
C ASP A 189 3.82 -27.53 20.38
N LEU A 190 4.60 -27.16 19.35
CA LEU A 190 4.61 -27.86 18.07
C LEU A 190 5.07 -29.31 18.25
N GLU A 191 6.14 -29.55 19.02
CA GLU A 191 6.64 -30.89 19.30
C GLU A 191 5.57 -31.76 19.98
N LYS A 192 4.91 -31.23 21.03
CA LYS A 192 3.79 -31.91 21.69
C LYS A 192 2.64 -32.23 20.74
N TYR A 193 2.35 -31.33 19.80
CA TYR A 193 1.29 -31.56 18.81
C TYR A 193 1.64 -32.75 17.90
N TYR A 194 2.84 -32.78 17.31
CA TYR A 194 3.24 -33.90 16.45
C TYR A 194 3.30 -35.23 17.21
N VAL A 195 3.79 -35.20 18.45
CA VAL A 195 3.76 -36.37 19.35
C VAL A 195 2.32 -36.83 19.60
N SER A 196 1.37 -35.90 19.79
CA SER A 196 -0.05 -36.24 19.99
C SER A 196 -0.71 -36.88 18.76
N LEU A 197 -0.19 -36.60 17.56
CA LEU A 197 -0.60 -37.24 16.31
C LEU A 197 0.14 -38.56 16.03
N GLY A 198 1.05 -38.99 16.91
CA GLY A 198 1.88 -40.17 16.70
C GLY A 198 2.96 -39.99 15.62
N ILE A 199 3.30 -38.75 15.26
CA ILE A 199 4.28 -38.42 14.23
C ILE A 199 5.60 -38.02 14.91
N ASP A 200 6.55 -38.95 14.98
CA ASP A 200 7.90 -38.73 15.55
C ASP A 200 9.02 -39.10 14.56
N ASN A 201 8.92 -38.63 13.32
CA ASN A 201 9.88 -38.98 12.28
C ASN A 201 11.08 -38.00 12.23
N LYS A 202 12.17 -38.44 11.56
CA LYS A 202 13.40 -37.64 11.40
C LYS A 202 13.15 -36.30 10.68
N GLU A 203 12.14 -36.27 9.81
CA GLU A 203 11.77 -35.10 9.03
C GLU A 203 11.15 -33.99 9.89
N VAL A 204 10.19 -34.32 10.75
CA VAL A 204 9.61 -33.40 11.74
C VAL A 204 10.69 -32.88 12.69
N LYS A 205 11.58 -33.76 13.20
CA LYS A 205 12.69 -33.33 14.07
C LYS A 205 13.64 -32.36 13.38
N ASN A 206 13.96 -32.58 12.11
CA ASN A 206 14.81 -31.67 11.33
C ASN A 206 14.09 -30.35 11.02
N PHE A 207 12.80 -30.40 10.74
CA PHE A 207 11.98 -29.21 10.55
C PHE A 207 11.93 -28.36 11.82
N LEU A 208 11.61 -28.94 12.97
CA LEU A 208 11.55 -28.24 14.27
C LEU A 208 12.89 -27.58 14.65
N LYS A 209 14.03 -28.16 14.23
CA LYS A 209 15.37 -27.54 14.42
C LYS A 209 15.58 -26.29 13.56
N ASN A 210 14.94 -26.20 12.40
CA ASN A 210 15.06 -25.09 11.47
C ASN A 210 14.02 -23.98 11.69
N VAL A 211 12.95 -24.28 12.45
CA VAL A 211 11.97 -23.26 12.84
C VAL A 211 12.63 -22.27 13.79
N THR A 212 12.69 -21.01 13.37
CA THR A 212 13.23 -19.93 14.19
C THR A 212 12.17 -19.37 15.13
N SER A 213 12.56 -18.90 16.31
CA SER A 213 11.70 -18.13 17.20
C SER A 213 12.25 -16.73 17.43
N ASP A 214 11.37 -15.76 17.67
CA ASP A 214 11.80 -14.45 18.16
C ASP A 214 12.18 -14.50 19.66
N LYS A 215 12.59 -13.34 20.20
CA LYS A 215 13.03 -13.22 21.61
C LYS A 215 11.93 -13.55 22.63
N GLU A 216 10.66 -13.54 22.21
CA GLU A 216 9.50 -13.88 23.03
C GLU A 216 8.98 -15.31 22.77
N GLY A 217 9.72 -16.10 21.96
CA GLY A 217 9.44 -17.51 21.71
C GLY A 217 8.36 -17.77 20.64
N ILE A 218 7.96 -16.75 19.86
CA ILE A 218 6.98 -16.94 18.77
C ILE A 218 7.66 -17.55 17.56
N LEU A 219 7.02 -18.57 17.01
CA LEU A 219 7.51 -19.36 15.89
C LEU A 219 7.37 -18.62 14.57
N HIS A 220 8.45 -18.62 13.79
CA HIS A 220 8.46 -18.26 12.39
C HIS A 220 8.78 -19.50 11.56
N LEU A 221 7.80 -19.99 10.79
CA LEU A 221 8.01 -21.14 9.89
C LEU A 221 9.15 -20.91 8.91
N PHE A 222 9.35 -19.65 8.51
CA PHE A 222 10.32 -19.29 7.50
C PHE A 222 11.25 -18.20 8.03
N PRO A 223 12.57 -18.33 7.81
CA PRO A 223 13.57 -17.31 8.12
C PRO A 223 13.48 -16.16 7.12
N TRP A 224 12.43 -15.34 7.25
CA TRP A 224 12.14 -14.19 6.38
C TRP A 224 13.30 -13.20 6.27
N THR A 225 14.12 -13.11 7.32
CA THR A 225 15.29 -12.23 7.36
C THR A 225 16.32 -12.58 6.30
N GLY A 226 16.63 -13.87 6.11
CA GLY A 226 17.58 -14.28 5.08
C GLY A 226 16.97 -14.44 3.69
N ILE A 227 15.63 -14.53 3.58
CA ILE A 227 14.92 -14.37 2.30
C ILE A 227 15.12 -12.96 1.73
N VAL A 228 15.18 -11.94 2.59
CA VAL A 228 15.33 -10.52 2.18
C VAL A 228 16.80 -10.08 2.07
N ASN A 229 17.74 -10.80 2.69
CA ASN A 229 19.17 -10.49 2.71
C ASN A 229 20.02 -11.41 1.82
N ASP A 230 19.40 -12.12 0.86
CA ASP A 230 20.06 -12.95 -0.14
C ASP A 230 20.75 -14.25 0.36
N GLU A 231 20.54 -14.66 1.61
CA GLU A 231 21.30 -15.77 2.23
C GLU A 231 20.66 -17.17 2.08
N PHE A 232 19.39 -17.27 1.65
CA PHE A 232 18.70 -18.58 1.55
C PHE A 232 18.19 -18.90 0.15
N GLN A 233 18.20 -20.20 -0.19
CA GLN A 233 17.50 -20.74 -1.35
C GLN A 233 16.00 -20.83 -1.05
N LEU A 234 15.22 -20.03 -1.79
CA LEU A 234 13.75 -19.94 -1.59
C LEU A 234 13.05 -21.29 -1.76
N SER A 235 13.51 -22.13 -2.69
CA SER A 235 12.92 -23.44 -3.01
C SER A 235 13.01 -24.46 -1.87
N ASP A 236 14.02 -24.34 -1.00
CA ASP A 236 14.22 -25.26 0.12
C ASP A 236 13.61 -24.76 1.42
N THR A 237 13.30 -23.47 1.47
CA THR A 237 12.79 -22.81 2.67
C THR A 237 11.31 -23.12 2.94
N PHE A 238 10.49 -23.35 1.89
CA PHE A 238 9.03 -23.48 2.03
C PHE A 238 8.53 -24.94 2.08
N ARG A 239 9.04 -25.72 3.03
CA ARG A 239 8.59 -27.09 3.28
C ARG A 239 8.07 -27.23 4.71
N VAL A 240 6.94 -27.91 4.88
CA VAL A 240 6.35 -28.22 6.20
C VAL A 240 6.01 -29.71 6.29
N PRO A 241 6.06 -30.33 7.47
CA PRO A 241 5.58 -31.71 7.63
C PRO A 241 4.08 -31.80 7.40
N ASP A 242 3.64 -32.78 6.61
CA ASP A 242 2.23 -33.06 6.41
C ASP A 242 1.59 -33.58 7.71
N PRO A 243 0.48 -33.00 8.20
CA PRO A 243 -0.12 -33.41 9.47
C PRO A 243 -0.68 -34.84 9.51
N LYS A 244 -0.89 -35.49 8.35
CA LYS A 244 -1.43 -36.86 8.26
C LYS A 244 -0.33 -37.89 8.09
N THR A 245 0.72 -37.57 7.33
CA THR A 245 1.77 -38.53 6.96
C THR A 245 3.12 -38.26 7.61
N GLY A 246 3.32 -37.06 8.15
CA GLY A 246 4.60 -36.57 8.69
C GLY A 246 5.67 -36.29 7.63
N GLN A 247 5.41 -36.55 6.35
CA GLN A 247 6.38 -36.32 5.28
C GLN A 247 6.48 -34.84 4.93
N MET A 248 7.66 -34.36 4.54
CA MET A 248 7.83 -32.97 4.11
C MET A 248 7.04 -32.68 2.83
N ARG A 249 5.97 -31.88 2.94
CA ARG A 249 5.25 -31.31 1.81
C ARG A 249 5.74 -29.90 1.48
N ARG A 250 5.81 -29.58 0.20
CA ARG A 250 6.10 -28.22 -0.25
C ARG A 250 4.85 -27.37 -0.18
N LEU A 251 5.00 -26.12 0.27
CA LEU A 251 3.90 -25.16 0.20
C LEU A 251 3.76 -24.52 -1.18
N ILE A 252 4.77 -24.65 -2.06
CA ILE A 252 4.75 -24.12 -3.43
C ILE A 252 5.31 -25.08 -4.48
N SER A 253 5.00 -24.76 -5.73
CA SER A 253 5.75 -25.22 -6.89
C SER A 253 7.22 -24.80 -6.80
N GLN A 254 8.11 -25.63 -7.35
CA GLN A 254 9.54 -25.33 -7.35
C GLN A 254 9.78 -24.03 -8.13
N ILE A 255 10.33 -23.01 -7.47
CA ILE A 255 10.78 -21.78 -8.13
C ILE A 255 12.04 -22.13 -8.91
N PRO A 256 12.05 -22.03 -10.25
CA PRO A 256 13.25 -22.23 -11.05
C PRO A 256 14.33 -21.19 -10.68
N PRO A 257 15.62 -21.51 -10.82
CA PRO A 257 16.72 -20.59 -10.46
C PRO A 257 16.60 -19.18 -11.06
N LYS A 258 16.08 -19.09 -12.30
CA LYS A 258 15.83 -17.81 -12.98
C LYS A 258 14.73 -16.98 -12.30
N GLU A 259 13.65 -17.62 -11.84
CA GLU A 259 12.56 -16.94 -11.13
C GLU A 259 13.02 -16.52 -9.72
N GLU A 260 13.91 -17.30 -9.10
CA GLU A 260 14.56 -16.94 -7.84
C GLU A 260 15.46 -15.70 -8.00
N GLU A 261 16.27 -15.65 -9.07
CA GLU A 261 17.08 -14.48 -9.41
C GLU A 261 16.20 -13.23 -9.65
N MET A 262 15.07 -13.37 -10.36
CA MET A 262 14.11 -12.28 -10.56
C MET A 262 13.52 -11.78 -9.22
N PHE A 263 13.27 -12.69 -8.27
CA PHE A 263 12.83 -12.29 -6.93
C PHE A 263 13.91 -11.51 -6.18
N ARG A 264 15.16 -11.97 -6.21
CA ARG A 264 16.31 -11.27 -5.63
C ARG A 264 16.46 -9.87 -6.24
N ASN A 265 16.32 -9.75 -7.55
CA ASN A 265 16.35 -8.45 -8.23
C ASN A 265 15.25 -7.50 -7.75
N MET A 266 14.03 -7.99 -7.56
CA MET A 266 12.92 -7.20 -7.00
C MET A 266 13.24 -6.70 -5.58
N ILE A 267 13.75 -7.57 -4.71
CA ILE A 267 14.15 -7.22 -3.33
C ILE A 267 15.33 -6.25 -3.31
N ARG A 268 16.32 -6.44 -4.20
CA ARG A 268 17.46 -5.53 -4.38
C ARG A 268 17.02 -4.12 -4.77
N ARG A 269 16.10 -4.00 -5.73
CA ARG A 269 15.53 -2.70 -6.15
C ARG A 269 14.80 -2.03 -4.99
N LEU A 270 13.97 -2.77 -4.26
CA LEU A 270 13.26 -2.23 -3.09
C LEU A 270 14.25 -1.77 -2.01
N ASN A 271 15.25 -2.58 -1.66
CA ASN A 271 16.30 -2.20 -0.71
C ASN A 271 17.01 -0.91 -1.16
N THR A 272 17.34 -0.78 -2.44
CA THR A 272 18.01 0.41 -2.99
C THR A 272 17.15 1.66 -2.80
N ILE A 273 15.85 1.58 -3.09
CA ILE A 273 14.90 2.69 -2.91
C ILE A 273 14.78 3.06 -1.43
N VAL A 274 14.61 2.07 -0.54
CA VAL A 274 14.45 2.32 0.90
C VAL A 274 15.71 2.90 1.52
N LYS A 275 16.90 2.39 1.15
CA LYS A 275 18.19 2.94 1.57
C LYS A 275 18.35 4.39 1.12
N THR A 276 18.05 4.68 -0.14
CA THR A 276 18.11 6.06 -0.68
C THR A 276 17.17 7.00 0.09
N ALA A 277 15.98 6.52 0.46
CA ALA A 277 15.03 7.30 1.25
C ALA A 277 15.51 7.57 2.68
N GLU A 278 16.18 6.60 3.31
CA GLU A 278 16.83 6.81 4.60
C GLU A 278 17.93 7.87 4.52
N GLU A 279 18.81 7.77 3.52
CA GLU A 279 19.91 8.73 3.27
C GLU A 279 19.41 10.16 3.01
N LEU A 280 18.29 10.28 2.30
CA LEU A 280 17.66 11.57 1.98
C LEU A 280 16.70 12.09 3.06
N ASP A 281 16.50 11.34 4.15
CA ASP A 281 15.48 11.61 5.17
C ASP A 281 14.09 11.83 4.57
N VAL A 282 13.67 10.94 3.67
CA VAL A 282 12.34 10.96 3.04
C VAL A 282 11.58 9.70 3.42
N ARG A 283 10.28 9.82 3.67
CA ARG A 283 9.43 8.66 3.98
C ARG A 283 8.93 7.97 2.72
N ILE A 284 8.74 6.66 2.79
CA ILE A 284 8.17 5.86 1.71
C ILE A 284 6.85 5.22 2.15
N MET A 285 5.87 5.22 1.26
CA MET A 285 4.64 4.43 1.39
C MET A 285 4.61 3.32 0.35
N VAL A 286 4.62 2.08 0.79
CA VAL A 286 4.36 0.93 -0.09
C VAL A 286 2.85 0.83 -0.25
N ASP A 287 2.36 1.09 -1.46
CA ASP A 287 0.93 1.06 -1.77
C ASP A 287 0.41 -0.37 -1.77
N ALA A 288 -0.79 -0.53 -1.21
CA ALA A 288 -1.50 -1.79 -1.28
C ALA A 288 -2.03 -2.07 -2.69
N GLU A 289 -2.08 -3.35 -3.03
CA GLU A 289 -2.52 -3.86 -4.32
C GLU A 289 -3.70 -4.82 -4.13
N GLN A 290 -3.93 -5.71 -5.09
CA GLN A 290 -5.00 -6.71 -5.00
C GLN A 290 -4.73 -7.74 -3.90
N THR A 291 -5.81 -8.36 -3.39
CA THR A 291 -5.73 -9.27 -2.23
C THR A 291 -4.81 -10.47 -2.46
N TYR A 292 -4.66 -10.92 -3.70
CA TYR A 292 -3.80 -12.04 -4.08
C TYR A 292 -2.30 -11.70 -4.15
N PHE A 293 -1.92 -10.41 -4.06
CA PHE A 293 -0.53 -9.97 -3.90
C PHE A 293 -0.25 -9.42 -2.49
N GLN A 294 -1.29 -8.97 -1.79
CA GLN A 294 -1.15 -8.19 -0.57
C GLN A 294 -0.40 -8.91 0.57
N PRO A 295 -0.55 -10.23 0.81
CA PRO A 295 0.22 -10.92 1.84
C PRO A 295 1.73 -10.83 1.62
N ALA A 296 2.20 -11.05 0.39
CA ALA A 296 3.61 -10.90 0.05
C ALA A 296 4.09 -9.45 0.21
N ILE A 297 3.31 -8.49 -0.32
CA ILE A 297 3.64 -7.06 -0.22
C ILE A 297 3.75 -6.62 1.24
N SER A 298 2.76 -6.95 2.07
CA SER A 298 2.76 -6.63 3.49
C SER A 298 3.95 -7.26 4.21
N ARG A 299 4.25 -8.55 3.96
CA ARG A 299 5.38 -9.23 4.62
C ARG A 299 6.72 -8.62 4.24
N ILE A 300 6.96 -8.38 2.94
CA ILE A 300 8.20 -7.75 2.46
C ILE A 300 8.34 -6.34 3.05
N THR A 301 7.25 -5.58 3.09
CA THR A 301 7.24 -4.22 3.66
C THR A 301 7.58 -4.23 5.14
N LEU A 302 7.02 -5.17 5.91
CA LEU A 302 7.32 -5.31 7.33
C LEU A 302 8.78 -5.67 7.60
N GLU A 303 9.40 -6.51 6.76
CA GLU A 303 10.84 -6.78 6.84
C GLU A 303 11.69 -5.53 6.53
N MET A 304 11.25 -4.70 5.57
CA MET A 304 11.91 -3.41 5.31
C MET A 304 11.76 -2.46 6.51
N MET A 305 10.60 -2.41 7.17
CA MET A 305 10.45 -1.67 8.43
C MET A 305 11.40 -2.20 9.51
N ARG A 306 11.43 -3.52 9.71
CA ARG A 306 12.33 -4.14 10.69
C ARG A 306 13.78 -3.77 10.42
N LYS A 307 14.21 -3.67 9.16
CA LYS A 307 15.58 -3.32 8.76
C LYS A 307 15.89 -1.82 8.90
N TYR A 308 15.03 -0.93 8.42
CA TYR A 308 15.33 0.50 8.26
C TYR A 308 14.60 1.42 9.27
N ASN A 309 13.47 1.02 9.83
CA ASN A 309 12.73 1.84 10.79
C ASN A 309 13.31 1.68 12.21
N LYS A 310 14.56 2.14 12.42
CA LYS A 310 15.28 2.01 13.70
C LYS A 310 15.05 3.17 14.65
N ASP A 311 15.19 4.39 14.16
CA ASP A 311 15.05 5.62 14.96
C ASP A 311 13.78 6.40 14.62
N LYS A 312 13.18 6.12 13.47
CA LYS A 312 11.96 6.76 12.97
C LYS A 312 11.22 5.85 11.99
N ALA A 313 9.93 6.09 11.82
CA ALA A 313 9.13 5.42 10.79
C ALA A 313 9.47 6.03 9.40
N ILE A 314 10.31 5.34 8.63
CA ILE A 314 10.69 5.72 7.24
C ILE A 314 9.75 5.02 6.26
N VAL A 315 9.60 3.70 6.42
CA VAL A 315 8.76 2.83 5.59
C VAL A 315 7.38 2.69 6.21
N PHE A 316 6.34 2.87 5.39
CA PHE A 316 4.94 2.70 5.75
C PHE A 316 4.30 1.61 4.91
N ASN A 317 3.58 0.69 5.56
CA ASN A 317 2.73 -0.29 4.89
C ASN A 317 1.31 0.27 4.75
N THR A 318 0.64 -0.06 3.65
CA THR A 318 -0.73 0.38 3.42
C THR A 318 -1.71 -0.72 3.81
N TYR A 319 -2.60 -0.42 4.76
CA TYR A 319 -3.65 -1.33 5.21
C TYR A 319 -5.00 -0.89 4.66
N GLN A 320 -5.70 -1.82 4.02
CA GLN A 320 -6.96 -1.54 3.35
C GLN A 320 -8.14 -1.99 4.22
N CYS A 321 -8.80 -1.06 4.90
CA CYS A 321 -9.84 -1.32 5.88
C CYS A 321 -11.17 -1.83 5.31
N TYR A 322 -11.32 -1.91 3.98
CA TYR A 322 -12.42 -2.64 3.34
C TYR A 322 -12.27 -4.16 3.45
N LEU A 323 -11.07 -4.67 3.76
CA LEU A 323 -10.85 -6.10 3.99
C LEU A 323 -11.33 -6.49 5.39
N ARG A 324 -11.85 -7.71 5.51
CA ARG A 324 -12.28 -8.27 6.81
C ARG A 324 -11.11 -8.44 7.77
N GLU A 325 -9.95 -8.84 7.24
CA GLU A 325 -8.73 -9.09 8.02
C GLU A 325 -7.95 -7.83 8.41
N ALA A 326 -8.32 -6.64 7.92
CA ALA A 326 -7.50 -5.43 8.08
C ALA A 326 -7.17 -5.10 9.55
N PHE A 327 -8.17 -5.19 10.44
CA PHE A 327 -7.98 -4.94 11.87
C PHE A 327 -7.00 -5.95 12.49
N ARG A 328 -7.11 -7.21 12.08
CA ARG A 328 -6.28 -8.30 12.57
C ARG A 328 -4.84 -8.12 12.12
N GLU A 329 -4.61 -7.89 10.82
CA GLU A 329 -3.28 -7.68 10.26
C GLU A 329 -2.56 -6.52 10.95
N VAL A 330 -3.23 -5.36 11.12
CA VAL A 330 -2.64 -4.21 11.82
C VAL A 330 -2.29 -4.54 13.27
N THR A 331 -3.17 -5.24 13.99
CA THR A 331 -2.93 -5.61 15.40
C THR A 331 -1.74 -6.54 15.53
N THR A 332 -1.65 -7.52 14.63
CA THR A 332 -0.54 -8.47 14.57
C THR A 332 0.78 -7.78 14.24
N ASP A 333 0.80 -6.88 13.24
CA ASP A 333 2.02 -6.18 12.84
C ASP A 333 2.49 -5.16 13.90
N LEU A 334 1.55 -4.50 14.60
CA LEU A 334 1.85 -3.65 15.77
C LEU A 334 2.53 -4.44 16.88
N GLU A 335 2.05 -5.65 17.14
CA GLU A 335 2.65 -6.53 18.13
C GLU A 335 4.04 -6.98 17.68
N GLN A 336 4.21 -7.40 16.43
CA GLN A 336 5.53 -7.76 15.89
C GLN A 336 6.52 -6.58 15.99
N ALA A 337 6.08 -5.36 15.68
CA ALA A 337 6.90 -4.14 15.80
C ALA A 337 7.38 -3.88 17.22
N LYS A 338 6.50 -4.09 18.21
CA LYS A 338 6.84 -4.01 19.63
C LYS A 338 7.89 -5.06 20.01
N ARG A 339 7.63 -6.33 19.68
CA ARG A 339 8.50 -7.48 20.03
C ARG A 339 9.90 -7.36 19.44
N GLN A 340 9.97 -6.95 18.18
CA GLN A 340 11.21 -6.86 17.42
C GLN A 340 11.85 -5.46 17.49
N ASN A 341 11.25 -4.55 18.27
CA ASN A 341 11.70 -3.19 18.55
C ASN A 341 12.08 -2.40 17.28
N PHE A 342 11.10 -2.19 16.40
CA PHE A 342 11.22 -1.28 15.26
C PHE A 342 10.05 -0.30 15.21
N TYR A 343 10.23 0.83 14.54
CA TYR A 343 9.21 1.86 14.39
C TYR A 343 8.16 1.40 13.36
N PHE A 344 6.91 1.29 13.78
CA PHE A 344 5.79 0.86 12.94
C PHE A 344 5.21 2.03 12.14
N GLY A 345 5.08 1.85 10.82
CA GLY A 345 4.46 2.83 9.93
C GLY A 345 3.23 2.27 9.23
N ALA A 346 2.04 2.83 9.45
CA ALA A 346 0.82 2.38 8.79
C ALA A 346 0.10 3.49 8.04
N LYS A 347 -0.29 3.24 6.80
CA LYS A 347 -1.22 4.06 6.02
C LYS A 347 -2.57 3.36 5.97
N LEU A 348 -3.56 3.91 6.67
CA LEU A 348 -4.91 3.38 6.70
C LEU A 348 -5.72 3.99 5.55
N VAL A 349 -6.17 3.15 4.62
CA VAL A 349 -7.08 3.51 3.53
C VAL A 349 -8.37 2.70 3.63
N ARG A 350 -9.42 3.13 2.95
CA ARG A 350 -10.59 2.25 2.75
C ARG A 350 -10.22 1.11 1.80
N GLY A 351 -9.87 1.44 0.56
CA GLY A 351 -9.53 0.45 -0.47
C GLY A 351 -9.82 1.00 -1.86
N ALA A 352 -9.21 0.41 -2.88
CA ALA A 352 -9.28 0.84 -4.28
C ALA A 352 -9.82 -0.25 -5.23
N TYR A 353 -9.93 -1.49 -4.76
CA TYR A 353 -10.16 -2.67 -5.60
C TYR A 353 -11.49 -3.39 -5.28
N MET A 354 -12.38 -2.81 -4.45
CA MET A 354 -13.63 -3.41 -3.94
C MET A 354 -14.45 -4.16 -5.00
N GLU A 355 -14.77 -3.51 -6.12
CA GLU A 355 -15.62 -4.10 -7.17
C GLU A 355 -14.95 -5.27 -7.89
N GLN A 356 -13.63 -5.17 -8.12
CA GLN A 356 -12.84 -6.23 -8.74
C GLN A 356 -12.71 -7.43 -7.80
N GLU A 357 -12.40 -7.20 -6.52
CA GLU A 357 -12.22 -8.26 -5.52
C GLU A 357 -13.48 -9.09 -5.34
N ARG A 358 -14.65 -8.44 -5.22
CA ARG A 358 -15.92 -9.16 -5.10
C ARG A 358 -16.26 -9.98 -6.35
N ALA A 359 -16.09 -9.38 -7.54
CA ALA A 359 -16.35 -10.07 -8.80
C ALA A 359 -15.41 -11.27 -9.00
N ARG A 360 -14.15 -11.15 -8.57
CA ARG A 360 -13.15 -12.21 -8.63
C ARG A 360 -13.45 -13.34 -7.65
N ALA A 361 -13.83 -13.02 -6.42
CA ALA A 361 -14.22 -14.01 -5.40
C ALA A 361 -15.41 -14.86 -5.87
N GLU A 362 -16.42 -14.21 -6.46
CA GLU A 362 -17.58 -14.89 -7.05
C GLU A 362 -17.18 -15.80 -8.22
N ALA A 363 -16.36 -15.31 -9.15
CA ALA A 363 -15.96 -16.08 -10.34
C ALA A 363 -15.07 -17.28 -10.01
N LEU A 364 -14.19 -17.17 -9.00
CA LEU A 364 -13.25 -18.22 -8.60
C LEU A 364 -13.72 -19.06 -7.41
N GLY A 365 -14.89 -18.77 -6.85
CA GLY A 365 -15.52 -19.58 -5.81
C GLY A 365 -14.83 -19.53 -4.44
N TYR A 366 -14.15 -18.44 -4.09
CA TYR A 366 -13.57 -18.24 -2.75
C TYR A 366 -14.36 -17.21 -1.93
N PRO A 367 -14.28 -17.23 -0.58
CA PRO A 367 -15.03 -16.30 0.26
C PRO A 367 -14.75 -14.83 -0.08
N ASP A 368 -15.79 -13.99 -0.11
CA ASP A 368 -15.63 -12.54 -0.33
C ASP A 368 -14.72 -11.93 0.75
N PRO A 369 -13.52 -11.43 0.38
CA PRO A 369 -12.55 -10.92 1.36
C PRO A 369 -12.93 -9.55 1.91
N ILE A 370 -13.96 -8.90 1.36
CA ILE A 370 -14.33 -7.52 1.71
C ILE A 370 -15.51 -7.44 2.69
N ASN A 371 -15.59 -6.33 3.39
CA ASN A 371 -16.71 -5.98 4.27
C ASN A 371 -18.00 -5.83 3.45
N PRO A 372 -19.18 -6.16 4.03
CA PRO A 372 -20.43 -6.24 3.27
C PRO A 372 -20.85 -4.91 2.65
N ASN A 373 -20.59 -3.78 3.33
CA ASN A 373 -21.03 -2.45 2.92
C ASN A 373 -20.09 -1.33 3.40
N PHE A 374 -20.43 -0.08 3.04
CA PHE A 374 -19.68 1.13 3.37
C PHE A 374 -19.58 1.38 4.88
N ASP A 375 -20.65 1.10 5.64
CA ASP A 375 -20.69 1.35 7.08
C ASP A 375 -19.81 0.35 7.83
N ALA A 376 -19.88 -0.94 7.48
CA ALA A 376 -18.98 -1.97 8.00
C ALA A 376 -17.50 -1.66 7.68
N THR A 377 -17.21 -1.15 6.48
CA THR A 377 -15.85 -0.67 6.15
C THR A 377 -15.44 0.53 7.00
N THR A 378 -16.37 1.43 7.29
CA THR A 378 -16.11 2.61 8.13
C THR A 378 -15.86 2.19 9.59
N GLU A 379 -16.63 1.24 10.11
CA GLU A 379 -16.43 0.65 11.43
C GLU A 379 -15.06 -0.04 11.54
N SER A 380 -14.71 -0.90 10.57
CA SER A 380 -13.38 -1.54 10.51
C SER A 380 -12.25 -0.50 10.49
N TYR A 381 -12.39 0.57 9.71
CA TYR A 381 -11.43 1.68 9.68
C TYR A 381 -11.29 2.35 11.05
N HIS A 382 -12.41 2.73 11.67
CA HIS A 382 -12.42 3.41 12.96
C HIS A 382 -11.87 2.51 14.08
N LYS A 383 -12.22 1.22 14.08
CA LYS A 383 -11.70 0.21 15.02
C LYS A 383 -10.18 0.09 14.90
N THR A 384 -9.67 -0.03 13.67
CA THR A 384 -8.23 -0.14 13.37
C THR A 384 -7.47 1.11 13.80
N LEU A 385 -7.98 2.30 13.47
CA LEU A 385 -7.39 3.56 13.90
C LEU A 385 -7.37 3.70 15.43
N THR A 386 -8.47 3.33 16.10
CA THR A 386 -8.58 3.42 17.56
C THR A 386 -7.57 2.51 18.25
N GLU A 387 -7.34 1.31 17.73
CA GLU A 387 -6.31 0.42 18.28
C GLU A 387 -4.91 1.01 18.12
N CYS A 388 -4.58 1.58 16.96
CA CYS A 388 -3.29 2.26 16.76
C CYS A 388 -3.10 3.42 17.74
N LEU A 389 -4.14 4.25 17.90
CA LEU A 389 -4.14 5.38 18.84
C LEU A 389 -4.02 4.92 20.30
N ARG A 390 -4.69 3.83 20.68
CA ARG A 390 -4.57 3.21 22.01
C ARG A 390 -3.13 2.78 22.29
N ARG A 391 -2.45 2.15 21.31
CA ARG A 391 -1.03 1.75 21.44
C ARG A 391 -0.09 2.95 21.56
N ILE A 392 -0.33 4.01 20.79
CA ILE A 392 0.43 5.27 20.91
C ILE A 392 0.27 5.87 22.31
N LYS A 393 -0.96 5.88 22.83
CA LYS A 393 -1.26 6.39 24.17
C LYS A 393 -0.50 5.60 25.25
N ILE A 394 -0.49 4.26 25.15
CA ILE A 394 0.28 3.41 26.07
C ILE A 394 1.76 3.77 26.07
N LEU A 395 2.37 3.95 24.88
CA LEU A 395 3.79 4.36 24.79
C LEU A 395 4.02 5.69 25.50
N LYS A 396 3.15 6.69 25.25
CA LYS A 396 3.22 8.01 25.87
C LYS A 396 3.09 7.94 27.39
N ASP A 397 2.15 7.14 27.90
CA ASP A 397 1.90 6.99 29.34
C ASP A 397 3.04 6.24 30.05
N CYS A 398 3.71 5.33 29.35
CA CYS A 398 4.91 4.63 29.85
C CYS A 398 6.20 5.48 29.72
N GLY A 399 6.13 6.70 29.19
CA GLY A 399 7.30 7.55 28.94
C GLY A 399 8.20 7.05 27.79
N GLU A 400 7.71 6.13 26.96
CA GLU A 400 8.38 5.70 25.74
C GLU A 400 8.12 6.67 24.58
N ASP A 401 8.95 6.59 23.54
CA ASP A 401 8.77 7.38 22.33
C ASP A 401 7.48 6.98 21.60
N ALA A 402 6.45 7.83 21.69
CA ALA A 402 5.19 7.70 20.98
C ALA A 402 5.37 7.63 19.45
N LYS A 403 6.47 8.17 18.91
CA LYS A 403 6.80 8.13 17.47
C LYS A 403 7.21 6.76 16.98
N LYS A 404 7.42 5.78 17.88
CA LYS A 404 7.51 4.35 17.52
C LYS A 404 6.33 3.87 16.69
N ILE A 405 5.19 4.57 16.72
CA ILE A 405 4.04 4.27 15.87
C ILE A 405 3.67 5.54 15.08
N GLY A 406 3.83 5.48 13.75
CA GLY A 406 3.42 6.52 12.83
C GLY A 406 2.22 6.07 11.99
N ILE A 407 1.13 6.84 11.99
CA ILE A 407 -0.09 6.49 11.26
C ILE A 407 -0.47 7.60 10.26
N MET A 408 -0.78 7.20 9.03
CA MET A 408 -1.38 8.05 8.00
C MET A 408 -2.86 7.70 7.85
N VAL A 409 -3.73 8.64 8.24
CA VAL A 409 -5.18 8.61 8.01
C VAL A 409 -5.45 9.13 6.59
N ALA A 410 -5.46 8.22 5.61
CA ALA A 410 -5.72 8.55 4.21
C ALA A 410 -7.23 8.47 3.91
N SER A 411 -7.91 9.61 3.98
CA SER A 411 -9.37 9.69 3.79
C SER A 411 -9.83 11.08 3.35
N HIS A 412 -10.75 11.10 2.37
CA HIS A 412 -11.57 12.27 2.00
C HIS A 412 -12.94 12.28 2.67
N ASN A 413 -13.18 11.38 3.63
CA ASN A 413 -14.40 11.42 4.43
C ASN A 413 -14.18 12.33 5.64
N GLU A 414 -14.89 13.46 5.67
CA GLU A 414 -14.82 14.43 6.77
C GLU A 414 -15.17 13.81 8.12
N ASP A 415 -16.12 12.87 8.17
CA ASP A 415 -16.52 12.22 9.42
C ASP A 415 -15.40 11.33 9.95
N THR A 416 -14.69 10.62 9.07
CA THR A 416 -13.51 9.83 9.46
C THR A 416 -12.36 10.74 9.95
N VAL A 417 -12.14 11.88 9.30
CA VAL A 417 -11.12 12.86 9.73
C VAL A 417 -11.51 13.47 11.08
N ARG A 418 -12.77 13.85 11.26
CA ARG A 418 -13.30 14.41 12.52
C ARG A 418 -13.21 13.39 13.65
N TYR A 419 -13.56 12.13 13.38
CA TYR A 419 -13.42 11.02 14.31
C TYR A 419 -11.98 10.86 14.78
N ALA A 420 -11.01 10.87 13.86
CA ALA A 420 -9.59 10.78 14.18
C ALA A 420 -9.13 11.92 15.10
N ILE A 421 -9.48 13.17 14.75
CA ILE A 421 -9.16 14.36 15.57
C ILE A 421 -9.80 14.26 16.95
N GLN A 422 -11.07 13.85 17.03
CA GLN A 422 -11.77 13.71 18.30
C GLN A 422 -11.09 12.65 19.18
N LYS A 423 -10.73 11.49 18.61
CA LYS A 423 -10.02 10.43 19.34
C LYS A 423 -8.64 10.88 19.82
N MET A 424 -7.89 11.62 18.99
CA MET A 424 -6.61 12.23 19.40
C MET A 424 -6.79 13.15 20.62
N LYS A 425 -7.81 14.01 20.61
CA LYS A 425 -8.12 14.90 21.74
C LYS A 425 -8.51 14.14 23.00
N GLU A 426 -9.37 13.12 22.87
CA GLU A 426 -9.84 12.29 23.99
C GLU A 426 -8.68 11.62 24.75
N ILE A 427 -7.61 11.23 24.05
CA ILE A 427 -6.45 10.54 24.64
C ILE A 427 -5.24 11.45 24.86
N GLY A 428 -5.34 12.76 24.59
CA GLY A 428 -4.27 13.72 24.80
C GLY A 428 -3.09 13.61 23.82
N ILE A 429 -3.34 13.17 22.58
CA ILE A 429 -2.37 13.26 21.48
C ILE A 429 -2.54 14.63 20.81
N SER A 430 -1.46 15.42 20.82
CA SER A 430 -1.45 16.75 20.21
C SER A 430 -0.89 16.70 18.78
N PRO A 431 -1.17 17.69 17.93
CA PRO A 431 -0.56 17.78 16.59
C PRO A 431 0.99 17.77 16.61
N GLU A 432 1.59 18.33 17.66
CA GLU A 432 3.04 18.45 17.86
C GLU A 432 3.71 17.11 18.14
N ASP A 433 2.97 16.11 18.63
CA ASP A 433 3.46 14.74 18.78
C ASP A 433 3.92 14.16 17.42
N LYS A 434 3.38 14.68 16.29
CA LYS A 434 3.74 14.31 14.90
C LYS A 434 3.60 12.80 14.60
N VAL A 435 2.76 12.09 15.38
CA VAL A 435 2.48 10.63 15.23
C VAL A 435 1.34 10.32 14.25
N ILE A 436 0.41 11.26 14.03
CA ILE A 436 -0.69 11.13 13.06
C ILE A 436 -0.50 12.09 11.90
N CYS A 437 -0.58 11.54 10.69
CA CYS A 437 -0.62 12.26 9.43
C CYS A 437 -2.00 12.12 8.78
N PHE A 438 -2.46 13.13 8.06
CA PHE A 438 -3.70 13.10 7.29
C PHE A 438 -3.39 13.20 5.80
N GLY A 439 -3.94 12.31 4.98
CA GLY A 439 -3.65 12.26 3.55
C GLY A 439 -4.91 12.41 2.70
N GLN A 440 -4.88 13.31 1.72
CA GLN A 440 -5.91 13.45 0.69
C GLN A 440 -5.27 13.56 -0.71
N LEU A 441 -6.02 13.24 -1.76
CA LEU A 441 -5.59 13.51 -3.14
C LEU A 441 -5.57 15.02 -3.44
N LEU A 442 -4.61 15.45 -4.25
CA LEU A 442 -4.57 16.78 -4.85
C LEU A 442 -5.87 17.04 -5.62
N GLY A 443 -6.40 18.27 -5.53
CA GLY A 443 -7.63 18.65 -6.19
C GLY A 443 -8.92 18.12 -5.54
N MET A 444 -8.84 17.43 -4.39
CA MET A 444 -10.01 16.92 -3.68
C MET A 444 -10.03 17.37 -2.22
N CYS A 445 -11.18 17.88 -1.76
CA CYS A 445 -11.43 18.16 -0.35
C CYS A 445 -10.41 19.13 0.28
N ASP A 446 -10.04 20.19 -0.44
CA ASP A 446 -9.13 21.22 0.07
C ASP A 446 -9.68 21.94 1.32
N TYR A 447 -11.01 21.99 1.45
CA TYR A 447 -11.71 22.47 2.64
C TYR A 447 -11.47 21.61 3.90
N ILE A 448 -10.87 20.41 3.76
CA ILE A 448 -10.43 19.56 4.86
C ILE A 448 -8.93 19.73 5.06
N THR A 449 -8.13 19.60 3.99
CA THR A 449 -6.67 19.55 4.09
C THR A 449 -6.04 20.86 4.54
N PHE A 450 -6.48 22.02 4.03
CA PHE A 450 -5.88 23.30 4.41
C PHE A 450 -6.16 23.68 5.88
N PRO A 451 -7.39 23.55 6.41
CA PRO A 451 -7.62 23.76 7.84
C PRO A 451 -6.79 22.84 8.75
N LEU A 452 -6.59 21.58 8.35
CA LEU A 452 -5.71 20.65 9.09
C LEU A 452 -4.27 21.19 9.16
N GLY A 453 -3.69 21.56 8.01
CA GLY A 453 -2.33 22.10 7.94
C GLY A 453 -2.17 23.41 8.72
N GLN A 454 -3.15 24.33 8.61
CA GLN A 454 -3.17 25.58 9.36
C GLN A 454 -3.34 25.38 10.87
N SER A 455 -3.97 24.28 11.29
CA SER A 455 -4.15 23.94 12.70
C SER A 455 -2.98 23.11 13.27
N GLY A 456 -1.84 23.03 12.55
CA GLY A 456 -0.62 22.35 13.01
C GLY A 456 -0.61 20.84 12.79
N TYR A 457 -1.69 20.23 12.31
CA TYR A 457 -1.70 18.79 11.99
C TYR A 457 -0.80 18.50 10.78
N SER A 458 -0.18 17.31 10.79
CA SER A 458 0.61 16.84 9.66
C SER A 458 -0.30 16.45 8.48
N ALA A 459 -0.69 17.43 7.67
CA ALA A 459 -1.55 17.26 6.50
C ALA A 459 -0.73 17.06 5.22
N TYR A 460 -1.19 16.14 4.36
CA TYR A 460 -0.53 15.81 3.11
C TYR A 460 -1.50 15.77 1.94
N LYS A 461 -1.01 16.20 0.78
CA LYS A 461 -1.63 15.91 -0.51
C LYS A 461 -0.84 14.85 -1.26
N TYR A 462 -1.53 13.83 -1.75
CA TYR A 462 -1.01 12.90 -2.75
C TYR A 462 -1.09 13.55 -4.12
N ILE A 463 0.07 13.75 -4.72
CA ILE A 463 0.30 14.63 -5.86
C ILE A 463 0.79 13.79 -7.03
N PRO A 464 -0.12 13.50 -7.98
CA PRO A 464 0.24 13.03 -9.30
C PRO A 464 1.12 14.05 -10.02
N TYR A 465 2.18 13.57 -10.66
CA TYR A 465 2.97 14.34 -11.61
C TYR A 465 3.52 13.44 -12.73
N GLY A 466 3.77 14.03 -13.89
CA GLY A 466 4.26 13.30 -15.06
C GLY A 466 3.71 13.89 -16.37
N PRO A 467 4.28 13.52 -17.54
CA PRO A 467 3.86 14.03 -18.83
C PRO A 467 2.35 13.92 -19.04
N VAL A 468 1.72 14.95 -19.62
CA VAL A 468 0.25 15.01 -19.77
C VAL A 468 -0.30 13.74 -20.42
N GLN A 469 0.34 13.30 -21.50
CA GLN A 469 -0.11 12.18 -22.31
C GLN A 469 -0.07 10.84 -21.54
N GLU A 470 0.91 10.68 -20.66
CA GLU A 470 1.15 9.46 -19.89
C GLU A 470 0.29 9.40 -18.62
N VAL A 471 -0.16 10.54 -18.11
CA VAL A 471 -0.97 10.62 -16.89
C VAL A 471 -2.48 10.64 -17.19
N LEU A 472 -2.87 11.02 -18.41
CA LEU A 472 -4.27 11.10 -18.85
C LEU A 472 -5.08 9.80 -18.67
N PRO A 473 -4.56 8.60 -19.00
CA PRO A 473 -5.29 7.35 -18.81
C PRO A 473 -5.71 7.14 -17.35
N TYR A 474 -4.75 7.30 -16.43
CA TYR A 474 -4.97 7.21 -14.99
C TYR A 474 -6.04 8.22 -14.53
N LEU A 475 -5.85 9.50 -14.85
CA LEU A 475 -6.81 10.55 -14.44
C LEU A 475 -8.20 10.38 -15.03
N SER A 476 -8.31 9.90 -16.27
CA SER A 476 -9.61 9.66 -16.89
C SER A 476 -10.41 8.61 -16.12
N ARG A 477 -9.75 7.56 -15.61
CA ARG A 477 -10.40 6.56 -14.74
C ARG A 477 -10.74 7.15 -13.36
N ARG A 478 -9.85 7.98 -12.79
CA ARG A 478 -10.14 8.74 -11.55
C ARG A 478 -11.37 9.64 -11.67
N ALA A 479 -11.51 10.36 -12.77
CA ALA A 479 -12.65 11.23 -13.02
C ALA A 479 -13.97 10.46 -13.13
N GLN A 480 -13.95 9.20 -13.60
CA GLN A 480 -15.12 8.33 -13.64
C GLN A 480 -15.57 7.88 -12.25
N GLU A 481 -14.64 7.56 -11.34
CA GLU A 481 -14.97 7.26 -9.93
C GLU A 481 -15.68 8.43 -9.25
N ASN A 482 -15.19 9.66 -9.48
CA ASN A 482 -15.77 10.85 -8.86
C ASN A 482 -17.22 11.14 -9.31
N LYS A 483 -17.70 10.53 -10.41
CA LYS A 483 -19.13 10.58 -10.76
C LYS A 483 -20.01 9.81 -9.77
N GLY A 484 -19.50 8.75 -9.13
CA GLY A 484 -20.20 8.03 -8.05
C GLY A 484 -20.20 8.80 -6.71
N VAL A 485 -19.30 9.77 -6.56
CA VAL A 485 -19.11 10.61 -5.37
C VAL A 485 -20.06 11.84 -5.39
N LEU A 486 -21.25 11.69 -5.98
CA LEU A 486 -22.26 12.75 -6.18
C LEU A 486 -22.64 13.49 -4.89
N LYS A 487 -22.63 12.83 -3.72
CA LYS A 487 -22.93 13.49 -2.43
C LYS A 487 -21.81 14.41 -1.92
N LYS A 488 -20.52 14.09 -2.12
CA LYS A 488 -19.42 14.95 -1.61
C LYS A 488 -19.22 16.19 -2.48
N ILE A 489 -19.44 16.05 -3.79
CA ILE A 489 -19.40 17.17 -4.74
C ILE A 489 -20.44 18.24 -4.37
N GLN A 490 -21.60 17.89 -3.82
CA GLN A 490 -22.62 18.87 -3.43
C GLN A 490 -22.14 19.85 -2.35
N LYS A 491 -21.46 19.36 -1.31
CA LYS A 491 -20.92 20.22 -0.23
C LYS A 491 -19.80 21.11 -0.76
N GLU A 492 -18.88 20.55 -1.52
CA GLU A 492 -17.78 21.31 -2.13
C GLU A 492 -18.31 22.37 -3.11
N LYS A 493 -19.26 22.01 -3.97
CA LYS A 493 -19.94 22.94 -4.88
C LYS A 493 -20.64 24.06 -4.11
N ARG A 494 -21.33 23.75 -3.01
CA ARG A 494 -21.96 24.77 -2.16
C ARG A 494 -20.94 25.73 -1.55
N LEU A 495 -19.81 25.21 -1.05
CA LEU A 495 -18.72 26.04 -0.52
C LEU A 495 -18.07 26.91 -1.59
N LEU A 496 -17.84 26.36 -2.79
CA LEU A 496 -17.31 27.11 -3.94
C LEU A 496 -18.28 28.22 -4.38
N LEU A 497 -19.58 27.93 -4.46
CA LEU A 497 -20.60 28.93 -4.77
C LEU A 497 -20.67 30.03 -3.71
N ALA A 498 -20.60 29.67 -2.42
CA ALA A 498 -20.55 30.64 -1.33
C ALA A 498 -19.31 31.53 -1.42
N GLU A 499 -18.14 30.96 -1.76
CA GLU A 499 -16.90 31.72 -1.95
C GLU A 499 -16.95 32.63 -3.18
N ILE A 500 -17.52 32.18 -4.31
CA ILE A 500 -17.74 33.01 -5.50
C ILE A 500 -18.66 34.19 -5.15
N PHE A 501 -19.76 33.94 -4.45
CA PHE A 501 -20.68 34.99 -3.99
C PHE A 501 -19.99 35.98 -3.04
N ARG A 502 -19.20 35.48 -2.09
CA ARG A 502 -18.40 36.32 -1.20
C ARG A 502 -17.44 37.22 -1.98
N ARG A 503 -16.73 36.67 -2.98
CA ARG A 503 -15.79 37.43 -3.83
C ARG A 503 -16.50 38.51 -4.63
N MET A 504 -17.65 38.20 -5.23
CA MET A 504 -18.46 39.19 -5.94
C MET A 504 -18.91 40.31 -4.99
N ARG A 505 -19.43 39.96 -3.81
CA ARG A 505 -19.90 40.93 -2.81
C ARG A 505 -18.78 41.81 -2.25
N THR A 506 -17.56 41.30 -2.15
CA THR A 506 -16.41 42.00 -1.56
C THR A 506 -15.48 42.64 -2.60
N GLY A 507 -15.82 42.58 -3.90
CA GLY A 507 -14.97 43.10 -4.98
C GLY A 507 -13.67 42.30 -5.20
N GLN A 508 -13.53 41.12 -4.59
CA GLN A 508 -12.34 40.28 -4.60
C GLN A 508 -12.36 39.23 -5.72
N LEU A 509 -12.69 39.64 -6.95
CA LEU A 509 -12.84 38.73 -8.10
C LEU A 509 -11.55 37.92 -8.39
N PHE A 510 -10.39 38.57 -8.32
CA PHE A 510 -9.07 37.95 -8.53
C PHE A 510 -8.29 37.79 -7.22
N TYR A 511 -8.88 37.10 -6.24
CA TYR A 511 -8.23 36.80 -4.98
C TYR A 511 -7.47 35.46 -5.00
N LYS A 512 -6.17 35.52 -4.72
CA LYS A 512 -5.32 34.35 -4.46
C LYS A 512 -5.03 34.27 -2.96
N PRO A 513 -5.59 33.29 -2.23
CA PRO A 513 -5.27 33.09 -0.83
C PRO A 513 -3.77 32.89 -0.64
N LYS A 514 -3.17 33.59 0.33
CA LYS A 514 -1.81 33.36 0.79
C LYS A 514 -1.86 32.59 2.11
N GLY A 515 -1.13 31.49 2.19
CA GLY A 515 -0.97 30.78 3.45
C GLY A 515 0.11 31.45 4.30
N ASN A 516 -0.11 31.52 5.60
CA ASN A 516 0.81 32.13 6.56
C ASN A 516 1.42 31.08 7.50
N TYR A 517 1.53 29.83 7.04
CA TYR A 517 2.10 28.76 7.85
C TYR A 517 3.59 28.99 8.09
N VAL A 518 3.99 28.99 9.36
CA VAL A 518 5.38 28.97 9.78
C VAL A 518 5.66 27.58 10.37
N PRO A 519 6.64 26.82 9.85
CA PRO A 519 7.01 25.54 10.43
C PRO A 519 7.42 25.68 11.90
N ILE A 520 6.87 24.81 12.76
CA ILE A 520 7.27 24.66 14.17
C ILE A 520 8.31 23.55 14.32
#